data_AF-A0A3N4AL97-F1
#
_entry.id   AF-A0A3N4AL97-F1
#
_cell.length_a   1.000
_cell.length_b   1.000
_cell.length_c   1.000
_cell.angle_alpha   90.00
_cell.angle_beta   90.00
_cell.angle_gamma   90.00
#
_symmetry.space_group_name_H-M   'P 1'
#
loop_
_entity.id
_entity.type
_entity.pdbx_description
1 polymer ?
#
loop_
_entity_poly.entity_id
_entity_poly.type
_entity_poly.pdbx_seq_one_letter_code
_entity_poly.pdbx_strand_id
1 'polypeptide(L)'
;MDNRIYFKNNPWPEGHAVKDFCWTAEVREGMVWFHFHLETDDYYAERDIDDGEDEEYDSDWQAPIVWGNYHRCTLSTNEWHDGGFKVCPEAEYTEALVDGLELEVDMHPDAIEDWDDFAFHIYLLGHDAAARHQIKFIRTGPATFDIEWSGKIAQAYVGDYNFKYDFSTRLAGVKMPELTAAQ
;
A
#
# COMPACT_ATOMS: atom_id res chain seq x y z
N MET A 1 3.48 15.19 6.41
CA MET A 1 4.17 14.19 7.25
C MET A 1 4.43 13.08 6.29
N ASP A 2 5.64 13.08 5.75
CA ASP A 2 5.94 12.33 4.54
C ASP A 2 6.63 11.03 4.95
N ASN A 3 6.54 10.02 4.09
CA ASN A 3 7.12 8.69 4.28
C ASN A 3 6.59 7.98 5.53
N ARG A 4 5.28 8.12 5.77
CA ARG A 4 4.53 7.38 6.79
C ARG A 4 3.21 6.88 6.23
N ILE A 5 2.82 5.67 6.62
CA ILE A 5 1.49 5.12 6.37
C ILE A 5 0.64 5.21 7.63
N TYR A 6 -0.60 5.62 7.46
CA TYR A 6 -1.57 5.79 8.53
C TYR A 6 -2.67 4.77 8.36
N PHE A 7 -2.96 4.02 9.41
CA PHE A 7 -4.11 3.14 9.51
C PHE A 7 -5.11 3.79 10.45
N LYS A 8 -6.27 4.17 9.92
CA LYS A 8 -7.22 4.99 10.68
C LYS A 8 -7.75 4.23 11.90
N ASN A 9 -7.81 4.91 13.04
CA ASN A 9 -8.29 4.36 14.32
C ASN A 9 -7.49 3.15 14.82
N ASN A 10 -6.23 2.98 14.39
CA ASN A 10 -5.32 2.07 15.05
C ASN A 10 -4.69 2.73 16.30
N PRO A 11 -3.86 2.02 17.09
CA PRO A 11 -3.26 2.56 18.31
C PRO A 11 -2.20 3.65 18.12
N TRP A 12 -1.72 3.86 16.89
CA TRP A 12 -0.66 4.82 16.55
C TRP A 12 -1.20 5.95 15.66
N PRO A 13 -1.84 6.99 16.24
CA PRO A 13 -2.34 8.14 15.46
C PRO A 13 -1.24 8.89 14.69
N GLU A 14 0.02 8.74 15.09
CA GLU A 14 1.20 9.26 14.40
C GLU A 14 1.55 8.52 13.10
N GLY A 15 0.89 7.39 12.81
CA GLY A 15 1.19 6.51 11.69
C GLY A 15 2.50 5.74 11.88
N HIS A 16 2.86 4.94 10.90
CA HIS A 16 4.06 4.09 10.91
C HIS A 16 5.07 4.58 9.88
N ALA A 17 6.34 4.65 10.26
CA ALA A 17 7.41 5.00 9.35
C ALA A 17 7.48 3.99 8.19
N VAL A 18 7.56 4.50 6.96
CA VAL A 18 7.87 3.67 5.79
C VAL A 18 9.38 3.47 5.78
N LYS A 19 9.80 2.21 5.96
CA LYS A 19 11.20 1.80 6.00
C LYS A 19 11.77 1.58 4.62
N ASP A 20 10.97 0.97 3.75
CA ASP A 20 11.32 0.78 2.36
C ASP A 20 10.13 1.05 1.45
N PHE A 21 10.41 1.65 0.31
CA PHE A 21 9.45 1.83 -0.77
C PHE A 21 10.14 1.68 -2.11
N CYS A 22 9.65 0.74 -2.91
CA CYS A 22 10.11 0.50 -4.26
C CYS A 22 8.97 0.76 -5.24
N TRP A 23 9.22 1.62 -6.23
CA TRP A 23 8.37 1.80 -7.40
C TRP A 23 9.15 1.36 -8.64
N THR A 24 8.68 0.30 -9.28
CA THR A 24 9.22 -0.16 -10.57
C THR A 24 8.16 -0.12 -11.66
N ALA A 25 8.61 -0.17 -12.90
CA ALA A 25 7.74 -0.20 -14.07
C ALA A 25 8.26 -1.18 -15.12
N GLU A 26 7.35 -1.90 -15.74
CA GLU A 26 7.65 -2.81 -16.83
C GLU A 26 6.61 -2.74 -17.94
N VAL A 27 6.95 -3.32 -19.09
CA VAL A 27 6.08 -3.35 -20.27
C VAL A 27 5.51 -4.75 -20.46
N ARG A 28 4.19 -4.89 -20.31
CA ARG A 28 3.43 -6.11 -20.67
C ARG A 28 2.55 -5.81 -21.86
N GLU A 29 2.76 -6.54 -22.95
CA GLU A 29 1.92 -6.43 -24.16
C GLU A 29 1.78 -4.98 -24.69
N GLY A 30 2.88 -4.22 -24.65
CA GLY A 30 2.92 -2.81 -25.11
C GLY A 30 2.30 -1.79 -24.14
N MET A 31 1.93 -2.22 -22.94
CA MET A 31 1.39 -1.38 -21.88
C MET A 31 2.37 -1.33 -20.71
N VAL A 32 2.54 -0.15 -20.13
CA VAL A 32 3.28 0.05 -18.88
C VAL A 32 2.42 -0.38 -17.70
N TRP A 33 3.03 -1.18 -16.84
CA TRP A 33 2.51 -1.59 -15.55
C TRP A 33 3.44 -1.07 -14.47
N PHE A 34 2.86 -0.54 -13.39
CA PHE A 34 3.62 -0.18 -12.20
C PHE A 34 3.52 -1.28 -11.15
N HIS A 35 4.60 -1.40 -10.40
CA HIS A 35 4.67 -2.23 -9.21
C HIS A 35 5.13 -1.37 -8.04
N PHE A 36 4.40 -1.48 -6.94
CA PHE A 36 4.73 -0.85 -5.68
C PHE A 36 5.00 -1.94 -4.66
N HIS A 37 6.08 -1.76 -3.89
CA HIS A 37 6.36 -2.51 -2.68
C HIS A 37 6.60 -1.50 -1.56
N LEU A 38 5.80 -1.57 -0.49
CA LEU A 38 5.94 -0.74 0.70
C LEU A 38 6.14 -1.65 1.92
N GLU A 39 7.18 -1.38 2.70
CA GLU A 39 7.40 -1.99 4.01
C GLU A 39 7.49 -0.88 5.07
N THR A 40 6.77 -1.04 6.19
CA THR A 40 6.94 -0.17 7.37
C THR A 40 8.08 -0.66 8.24
N ASP A 41 8.62 0.21 9.09
CA ASP A 41 9.37 -0.31 10.23
C ASP A 41 8.44 -1.06 11.19
N ASP A 42 9.04 -1.72 12.19
CA ASP A 42 8.25 -2.40 13.21
C ASP A 42 7.32 -1.38 13.91
N TYR A 43 6.07 -1.76 14.20
CA TYR A 43 5.07 -0.86 14.78
C TYR A 43 5.50 -0.25 16.13
N TYR A 44 6.34 -0.97 16.89
CA TYR A 44 6.91 -0.55 18.17
C TYR A 44 8.28 0.15 18.05
N ALA A 45 8.78 0.43 16.83
CA ALA A 45 10.13 0.97 16.63
C ALA A 45 10.32 2.38 17.23
N GLU A 46 9.29 3.22 17.16
CA GLU A 46 9.34 4.60 17.67
C GLU A 46 8.59 4.78 18.99
N ARG A 47 7.49 4.03 19.18
CA ARG A 47 6.70 4.03 20.41
C ARG A 47 6.16 2.63 20.69
N ASP A 48 6.63 2.07 21.79
CA ASP A 48 6.05 0.88 22.38
C ASP A 48 4.79 1.24 23.18
N ILE A 49 3.77 0.38 23.11
CA ILE A 49 2.53 0.52 23.88
C ILE A 49 2.45 -0.68 24.80
N ASP A 50 2.70 -0.45 26.09
CA ASP A 50 2.56 -1.45 27.13
C ASP A 50 1.07 -1.72 27.35
N ASP A 51 0.60 -2.81 26.75
CA ASP A 51 -0.78 -3.27 26.82
C ASP A 51 -0.94 -4.11 28.08
N GLY A 52 -1.71 -3.62 29.05
CA GLY A 52 -1.93 -4.34 30.31
C GLY A 52 -2.72 -5.63 30.06
N GLU A 53 -2.44 -6.69 30.80
CA GLU A 53 -3.12 -8.00 30.62
C GLU A 53 -4.66 -7.94 30.74
N ASP A 54 -5.21 -6.87 31.31
CA ASP A 54 -6.65 -6.65 31.55
C ASP A 54 -7.28 -5.55 30.66
N GLU A 55 -6.57 -5.00 29.67
CA GLU A 55 -7.16 -4.00 28.76
C GLU A 55 -8.08 -4.67 27.73
N GLU A 56 -9.35 -4.25 27.72
CA GLU A 56 -10.36 -4.70 26.75
C GLU A 56 -10.45 -3.72 25.58
N TYR A 57 -10.36 -4.26 24.35
CA TYR A 57 -10.51 -3.51 23.11
C TYR A 57 -11.77 -3.94 22.36
N ASP A 58 -12.38 -2.98 21.64
CA ASP A 58 -13.56 -3.25 20.82
C ASP A 58 -13.29 -4.24 19.67
N SER A 59 -12.04 -4.30 19.18
CA SER A 59 -11.58 -5.30 18.22
C SER A 59 -10.05 -5.39 18.15
N ASP A 60 -9.55 -6.42 17.48
CA ASP A 60 -8.14 -6.61 17.15
C ASP A 60 -7.49 -5.38 16.49
N TRP A 61 -8.27 -4.60 15.72
CA TRP A 61 -7.77 -3.38 15.09
C TRP A 61 -7.33 -2.31 16.09
N GLN A 62 -7.97 -2.25 17.26
CA GLN A 62 -7.64 -1.29 18.32
C GLN A 62 -6.64 -1.83 19.35
N ALA A 63 -6.30 -3.13 19.31
CA ALA A 63 -5.47 -3.78 20.32
C ALA A 63 -3.97 -3.73 19.94
N PRO A 64 -3.12 -2.92 20.62
CA PRO A 64 -1.69 -2.79 20.32
C PRO A 64 -0.95 -4.12 20.31
N ILE A 65 -1.28 -5.03 21.23
CA ILE A 65 -0.66 -6.36 21.30
C ILE A 65 -0.83 -7.16 20.01
N VAL A 66 -1.97 -7.04 19.33
CA VAL A 66 -2.24 -7.76 18.07
C VAL A 66 -1.31 -7.22 16.99
N TRP A 67 -1.22 -5.90 16.83
CA TRP A 67 -0.29 -5.27 15.89
C TRP A 67 1.15 -5.70 16.18
N GLY A 68 1.59 -5.62 17.44
CA GLY A 68 2.94 -6.00 17.86
C GLY A 68 3.32 -7.43 17.48
N ASN A 69 2.38 -8.38 17.52
CA ASN A 69 2.60 -9.77 17.13
C ASN A 69 2.87 -9.96 15.62
N TYR A 70 2.41 -9.03 14.78
CA TYR A 70 2.66 -9.05 13.33
C TYR A 70 3.84 -8.17 12.90
N HIS A 71 4.42 -7.43 13.85
CA HIS A 71 5.63 -6.62 13.73
C HIS A 71 5.52 -5.43 12.79
N ARG A 72 5.19 -5.61 11.51
CA ARG A 72 5.18 -4.55 10.50
C ARG A 72 4.19 -4.82 9.37
N CYS A 73 3.94 -3.79 8.58
CA CYS A 73 3.12 -3.88 7.38
C CYS A 73 3.99 -4.08 6.13
N THR A 74 3.59 -5.00 5.26
CA THR A 74 4.05 -5.07 3.87
C THR A 74 2.83 -4.95 2.96
N LEU A 75 2.84 -3.99 2.03
CA LEU A 75 1.79 -3.78 1.04
C LEU A 75 2.43 -3.76 -0.34
N SER A 76 2.17 -4.78 -1.15
CA SER A 76 2.95 -5.05 -2.35
C SER A 76 2.14 -5.62 -3.49
N THR A 77 2.50 -5.23 -4.70
CA THR A 77 1.99 -5.80 -5.95
C THR A 77 2.80 -7.01 -6.43
N ASN A 78 3.96 -7.29 -5.82
CA ASN A 78 4.90 -8.28 -6.35
C ASN A 78 5.67 -9.10 -5.30
N GLU A 79 5.30 -9.03 -4.02
CA GLU A 79 5.97 -9.81 -2.95
C GLU A 79 5.54 -11.29 -2.96
N TRP A 80 4.24 -11.54 -3.09
CA TRP A 80 3.65 -12.89 -2.99
C TRP A 80 3.02 -13.41 -4.29
N HIS A 81 2.90 -12.55 -5.30
CA HIS A 81 2.32 -12.86 -6.61
C HIS A 81 2.95 -11.96 -7.67
N ASP A 82 2.59 -12.12 -8.94
CA ASP A 82 3.06 -11.27 -10.04
C ASP A 82 1.93 -10.32 -10.51
N GLY A 83 1.57 -9.38 -9.65
CA GLY A 83 0.48 -8.44 -9.88
C GLY A 83 0.90 -7.21 -10.66
N GLY A 84 0.68 -6.05 -10.05
CA GLY A 84 0.90 -4.74 -10.66
C GLY A 84 -0.38 -4.13 -11.20
N PHE A 85 -0.31 -2.86 -11.58
CA PHE A 85 -1.46 -2.14 -12.12
C PHE A 85 -1.10 -1.40 -13.40
N LYS A 86 -2.00 -1.51 -14.38
CA LYS A 86 -1.84 -0.97 -15.71
C LYS A 86 -1.95 0.56 -15.71
N VAL A 87 -1.08 1.23 -16.46
CA VAL A 87 -0.97 2.70 -16.44
C VAL A 87 -1.27 3.30 -17.80
N CYS A 88 -0.43 3.06 -18.80
CA CYS A 88 -0.52 3.70 -20.11
C CYS A 88 0.16 2.85 -21.19
N PRO A 89 0.00 3.17 -22.48
CA PRO A 89 0.85 2.61 -23.53
C PRO A 89 2.32 2.97 -23.33
N GLU A 90 3.24 2.08 -23.72
CA GLU A 90 4.69 2.30 -23.63
C GLU A 90 5.13 3.62 -24.27
N ALA A 91 4.60 3.92 -25.46
CA ALA A 91 4.94 5.12 -26.22
C ALA A 91 4.53 6.44 -25.55
N GLU A 92 3.64 6.40 -24.55
CA GLU A 92 3.14 7.57 -23.83
C GLU A 92 3.86 7.79 -22.49
N TYR A 93 4.66 6.82 -22.05
CA TYR A 93 5.32 6.84 -20.75
C TYR A 93 6.36 7.95 -20.67
N THR A 94 5.98 9.05 -20.02
CA THR A 94 6.78 10.26 -19.89
C THR A 94 6.52 10.91 -18.54
N GLU A 95 7.47 11.71 -18.05
CA GLU A 95 7.27 12.48 -16.81
C GLU A 95 6.04 13.40 -16.90
N ALA A 96 5.73 13.91 -18.10
CA ALA A 96 4.59 14.80 -18.32
C ALA A 96 3.25 14.06 -18.23
N LEU A 97 3.20 12.78 -18.61
CA LEU A 97 2.02 11.94 -18.40
C LEU A 97 1.81 11.65 -16.91
N VAL A 98 2.88 11.33 -16.20
CA VAL A 98 2.81 10.95 -14.78
C VAL A 98 2.50 12.15 -13.88
N ASP A 99 2.89 13.36 -14.27
CA ASP A 99 2.61 14.57 -13.49
C ASP A 99 1.10 14.85 -13.39
N GLY A 100 0.55 14.70 -12.18
CA GLY A 100 -0.87 14.85 -11.89
C GLY A 100 -1.72 13.62 -12.25
N LEU A 101 -1.12 12.50 -12.65
CA LEU A 101 -1.83 11.25 -12.91
C LEU A 101 -2.53 10.77 -11.63
N GLU A 102 -3.80 10.41 -11.76
CA GLU A 102 -4.61 9.78 -10.72
C GLU A 102 -5.07 8.41 -11.24
N LEU A 103 -4.83 7.36 -10.45
CA LEU A 103 -5.17 5.99 -10.75
C LEU A 103 -6.10 5.43 -9.67
N GLU A 104 -7.09 4.69 -10.13
CA GLU A 104 -7.99 3.91 -9.29
C GLU A 104 -7.74 2.41 -9.58
N VAL A 105 -7.47 1.63 -8.53
CA VAL A 105 -7.15 0.20 -8.65
C VAL A 105 -8.06 -0.60 -7.69
N ASP A 106 -8.64 -1.68 -8.19
CA ASP A 106 -9.53 -2.58 -7.44
C ASP A 106 -10.72 -1.89 -6.76
N MET A 107 -11.38 -0.98 -7.48
CA MET A 107 -12.52 -0.19 -6.94
C MET A 107 -13.78 -1.01 -6.68
N HIS A 108 -13.90 -2.17 -7.33
CA HIS A 108 -15.04 -3.08 -7.23
C HIS A 108 -14.60 -4.44 -6.69
N PRO A 109 -14.16 -4.53 -5.41
CA PRO A 109 -13.67 -5.77 -4.84
C PRO A 109 -14.71 -6.91 -4.88
N ASP A 110 -16.00 -6.58 -4.85
CA ASP A 110 -17.08 -7.59 -4.93
C ASP A 110 -17.18 -8.27 -6.32
N ALA A 111 -16.51 -7.73 -7.34
CA ALA A 111 -16.43 -8.30 -8.69
C ALA A 111 -15.18 -9.17 -8.90
N ILE A 112 -14.28 -9.21 -7.92
CA ILE A 112 -13.07 -10.04 -7.94
C ILE A 112 -13.44 -11.40 -7.33
N GLU A 113 -13.31 -12.46 -8.13
CA GLU A 113 -13.74 -13.81 -7.73
C GLU A 113 -12.67 -14.53 -6.91
N ASP A 114 -11.40 -14.32 -7.24
CA ASP A 114 -10.25 -14.87 -6.53
C ASP A 114 -9.47 -13.76 -5.82
N TRP A 115 -9.15 -13.95 -4.54
CA TRP A 115 -8.39 -12.96 -3.78
C TRP A 115 -6.95 -12.82 -4.27
N ASP A 116 -6.45 -13.81 -5.02
CA ASP A 116 -5.15 -13.73 -5.69
C ASP A 116 -5.18 -12.83 -6.95
N ASP A 117 -6.36 -12.37 -7.39
CA ASP A 117 -6.50 -11.45 -8.52
C ASP A 117 -6.43 -9.96 -8.12
N PHE A 118 -6.36 -9.64 -6.82
CA PHE A 118 -6.13 -8.26 -6.39
C PHE A 118 -4.76 -7.76 -6.84
N ALA A 119 -4.68 -6.51 -7.30
CA ALA A 119 -3.41 -5.94 -7.75
C ALA A 119 -2.39 -5.80 -6.61
N PHE A 120 -2.89 -5.63 -5.38
CA PHE A 120 -2.09 -5.49 -4.16
C PHE A 120 -2.47 -6.58 -3.16
N HIS A 121 -1.44 -7.18 -2.57
CA HIS A 121 -1.58 -8.03 -1.40
C HIS A 121 -0.98 -7.33 -0.19
N ILE A 122 -1.49 -7.65 1.00
CA ILE A 122 -1.08 -7.02 2.25
C ILE A 122 -0.81 -8.05 3.33
N TYR A 123 0.27 -7.81 4.08
CA TYR A 123 0.50 -8.40 5.39
C TYR A 123 0.46 -7.27 6.42
N LEU A 124 -0.55 -7.27 7.29
CA LEU A 124 -0.78 -6.19 8.27
C LEU A 124 -0.99 -6.76 9.67
N LEU A 125 -2.10 -7.48 9.84
CA LEU A 125 -2.44 -8.25 11.03
C LEU A 125 -2.58 -9.74 10.67
N GLY A 126 -1.71 -10.17 9.75
CA GLY A 126 -1.82 -11.42 8.99
C GLY A 126 -1.96 -11.14 7.50
N HIS A 127 -2.25 -12.19 6.72
CA HIS A 127 -2.54 -12.07 5.29
C HIS A 127 -3.97 -11.54 5.09
N ASP A 128 -4.08 -10.24 5.18
CA ASP A 128 -5.32 -9.48 4.98
C ASP A 128 -5.49 -9.12 3.50
N ALA A 129 -6.47 -8.28 3.19
CA ALA A 129 -6.71 -7.83 1.82
C ALA A 129 -6.80 -6.30 1.73
N ALA A 130 -6.30 -5.76 0.63
CA ALA A 130 -6.35 -4.33 0.31
C ALA A 130 -7.05 -4.13 -1.04
N ALA A 131 -7.88 -3.09 -1.14
CA ALA A 131 -8.59 -2.75 -2.35
C ALA A 131 -8.94 -1.25 -2.38
N ARG A 132 -9.62 -0.82 -3.44
CA ARG A 132 -10.12 0.55 -3.64
C ARG A 132 -8.99 1.58 -3.52
N HIS A 133 -7.86 1.27 -4.16
CA HIS A 133 -6.67 2.09 -4.12
C HIS A 133 -6.90 3.34 -4.96
N GLN A 134 -6.53 4.49 -4.40
CA GLN A 134 -6.46 5.76 -5.10
C GLN A 134 -5.03 6.27 -4.98
N ILE A 135 -4.37 6.44 -6.12
CA ILE A 135 -2.95 6.78 -6.20
C ILE A 135 -2.80 8.03 -7.06
N LYS A 136 -2.12 9.04 -6.54
CA LYS A 136 -1.86 10.31 -7.21
C LYS A 136 -0.37 10.61 -7.23
N PHE A 137 0.13 11.05 -8.38
CA PHE A 137 1.52 11.44 -8.58
C PHE A 137 1.64 12.95 -8.74
N ILE A 138 2.55 13.57 -7.99
CA ILE A 138 2.76 15.02 -7.97
C ILE A 138 4.23 15.29 -8.26
N ARG A 139 4.56 15.87 -9.40
CA ARG A 139 5.97 16.12 -9.75
C ARG A 139 6.57 17.19 -8.84
N THR A 140 7.68 16.85 -8.19
CA THR A 140 8.44 17.77 -7.31
C THR A 140 9.82 18.10 -7.86
N GLY A 141 10.28 17.38 -8.89
CA GLY A 141 11.53 17.67 -9.61
C GLY A 141 11.72 16.77 -10.84
N PRO A 142 12.89 16.85 -11.49
CA PRO A 142 13.23 15.96 -12.61
C PRO A 142 13.17 14.49 -12.18
N ALA A 143 12.31 13.72 -12.86
CA ALA A 143 11.96 12.33 -12.59
C ALA A 143 11.68 12.06 -11.10
N THR A 144 11.12 13.04 -10.38
CA THR A 144 10.92 12.98 -8.93
C THR A 144 9.50 13.38 -8.60
N PHE A 145 8.80 12.54 -7.85
CA PHE A 145 7.38 12.66 -7.55
C PHE A 145 7.12 12.43 -6.07
N ASP A 146 6.19 13.21 -5.53
CA ASP A 146 5.47 12.78 -4.35
C ASP A 146 4.31 11.88 -4.80
N ILE A 147 4.05 10.82 -4.04
CA ILE A 147 2.96 9.87 -4.29
C ILE A 147 2.00 9.94 -3.11
N GLU A 148 0.77 10.37 -3.37
CA GLU A 148 -0.32 10.28 -2.41
C GLU A 148 -1.10 9.00 -2.69
N TRP A 149 -1.24 8.13 -1.70
CA TRP A 149 -1.86 6.82 -1.87
C TRP A 149 -2.77 6.50 -0.69
N SER A 150 -4.01 6.13 -0.98
CA SER A 150 -4.96 5.62 0.01
C SER A 150 -5.71 4.40 -0.51
N GLY A 151 -6.34 3.67 0.40
CA GLY A 151 -7.21 2.56 0.05
C GLY A 151 -7.95 2.03 1.26
N LYS A 152 -8.56 0.85 1.09
CA LYS A 152 -9.29 0.16 2.15
C LYS A 152 -8.72 -1.22 2.41
N ILE A 153 -8.89 -1.68 3.64
CA ILE A 153 -8.43 -2.97 4.12
C ILE A 153 -9.62 -3.76 4.68
N ALA A 154 -9.63 -5.06 4.41
CA ALA A 154 -10.45 -6.06 5.06
C ALA A 154 -9.55 -6.98 5.88
N GLN A 155 -9.94 -7.31 7.11
CA GLN A 155 -9.23 -8.26 7.98
C GLN A 155 -9.55 -9.71 7.56
N ALA A 156 -9.26 -10.03 6.30
CA ALA A 156 -9.61 -11.30 5.67
C ALA A 156 -8.93 -12.49 6.36
N TYR A 157 -7.76 -12.27 7.00
CA TYR A 157 -7.03 -13.31 7.73
C TYR A 157 -7.87 -13.93 8.85
N VAL A 158 -8.67 -13.12 9.54
CA VAL A 158 -9.57 -13.56 10.62
C VAL A 158 -11.02 -13.73 10.15
N GLY A 159 -11.25 -13.74 8.84
CA GLY A 159 -12.56 -13.99 8.23
C GLY A 159 -13.48 -12.77 8.13
N ASP A 160 -12.98 -11.54 8.34
CA ASP A 160 -13.75 -10.32 8.07
C ASP A 160 -13.41 -9.75 6.68
N TYR A 161 -14.25 -10.10 5.71
CA TYR A 161 -14.08 -9.71 4.30
C TYR A 161 -14.61 -8.29 3.98
N ASN A 162 -15.04 -7.52 4.98
CA ASN A 162 -15.53 -6.17 4.76
C ASN A 162 -14.36 -5.17 4.66
N PHE A 163 -14.20 -4.52 3.51
CA PHE A 163 -13.25 -3.42 3.30
C PHE A 163 -13.67 -2.14 4.05
N LYS A 164 -13.54 -2.14 5.38
CA LYS A 164 -14.03 -1.10 6.29
C LYS A 164 -12.92 -0.25 6.93
N TYR A 165 -11.68 -0.72 6.91
CA TYR A 165 -10.54 0.00 7.46
C TYR A 165 -9.91 0.89 6.40
N ASP A 166 -9.51 2.11 6.76
CA ASP A 166 -8.88 3.06 5.84
C ASP A 166 -7.36 3.09 6.08
N PHE A 167 -6.59 3.14 4.99
CA PHE A 167 -5.18 3.53 5.05
C PHE A 167 -4.88 4.72 4.14
N SER A 168 -3.83 5.46 4.47
CA SER A 168 -3.29 6.52 3.61
C SER A 168 -1.80 6.73 3.85
N THR A 169 -1.07 7.11 2.83
CA THR A 169 0.35 7.45 2.88
C THR A 169 0.66 8.58 1.90
N ARG A 170 1.69 9.35 2.22
CA ARG A 170 2.33 10.28 1.28
C ARG A 170 3.81 9.97 1.25
N LEU A 171 4.30 9.50 0.11
CA LEU A 171 5.70 9.17 -0.12
C LEU A 171 6.34 10.35 -0.85
N ALA A 172 7.37 10.96 -0.28
CA ALA A 172 7.97 12.17 -0.84
C ALA A 172 9.25 11.87 -1.60
N GLY A 173 9.47 12.59 -2.70
CA GLY A 173 10.74 12.57 -3.42
C GLY A 173 11.09 11.23 -4.09
N VAL A 174 10.10 10.43 -4.45
CA VAL A 174 10.27 9.13 -5.10
C VAL A 174 10.72 9.31 -6.55
N LYS A 175 11.70 8.53 -6.99
CA LYS A 175 12.15 8.54 -8.38
C LYS A 175 11.18 7.77 -9.28
N MET A 176 10.81 8.38 -10.39
CA MET A 176 10.09 7.70 -11.47
C MET A 176 11.00 6.60 -12.05
N PRO A 177 10.50 5.35 -12.17
CA PRO A 177 11.30 4.26 -12.67
C PRO A 177 11.53 4.37 -14.17
N GLU A 178 12.69 3.90 -14.61
CA GLU A 178 12.90 3.55 -16.01
C GLU A 178 12.12 2.27 -16.35
N LEU A 179 11.71 2.13 -17.60
CA LEU A 179 11.06 0.90 -18.06
C LEU A 179 12.11 -0.21 -18.13
N THR A 180 11.91 -1.27 -17.36
CA THR A 180 12.64 -2.51 -17.59
C THR A 180 11.97 -3.28 -18.72
N ALA A 181 12.77 -3.77 -19.68
CA ALA A 181 12.26 -4.72 -20.65
C ALA A 181 11.75 -5.96 -19.92
N ALA A 182 10.56 -6.45 -20.26
CA ALA A 182 10.06 -7.72 -19.75
C ALA A 182 11.09 -8.82 -20.02
N GLN A 183 11.36 -9.65 -19.00
CA GLN A 183 12.25 -10.81 -19.12
C GLN A 183 11.65 -11.90 -20.02
#